data_AF-A0A8S9NIE1-F1
#
_entry.id   AF-A0A8S9NIE1-F1
#
_cell.length_a   1.000
_cell.length_b   1.000
_cell.length_c   1.000
_cell.angle_alpha   90.00
_cell.angle_beta   90.00
_cell.angle_gamma   90.00
#
_symmetry.space_group_name_H-M   'P 1'
#
loop_
_entity.id
_entity.type
_entity.pdbx_description
1 polymer ?
#
loop_
_entity_poly.entity_id
_entity_poly.type
_entity_poly.pdbx_seq_one_letter_code
_entity_poly.pdbx_strand_id
1 'polypeptide(L)'
;MESNRVKFLENKTLLVTGASGFLAKVFVERVLSLQPNVKRLYLLVRASGKKSAEQRLHSEVFEKDLFRVLRNNIGDETLNALISEKVVPVPGDTSLNNMGVTYVCGERSGLIQEIPFAMGETLHRKNKVDINTEMQLVEQKSKQLAEQGCSEEETKHAMRDLGLKRAKLFGLPNTYAFTKVMGEMFLGHYRENMSIVIIRPTMNTSTFSDPFPGWIEGVKTLDTAILSYGKGMLTCFLIDQKAACDIIPVDMVANAMIATAAEHFNDSGSHTVYHVASSYRNPIIYKQIANIMNRYFKKSPLLGRSGMPIVPKDLVLLSTMAMFRLYMGLRFKLPLQMLGLLSITFPSQFGDKYQHHNREFKMAMRLVKIYEPYLLFKGIFDDKNLETLRIKNEAKERNDIPGFSPKCVDWEIILSIHISLASLHTF
;
A
#
# COMPACT_ATOMS: atom_id res chain seq x y z
N MET A 1 -34.48 -5.80 5.58
CA MET A 1 -34.51 -4.68 4.63
C MET A 1 -33.05 -4.31 4.41
N GLU A 2 -32.55 -4.42 3.18
CA GLU A 2 -31.17 -4.05 2.87
C GLU A 2 -30.93 -2.56 3.17
N SER A 3 -29.81 -2.27 3.82
CA SER A 3 -29.29 -0.92 4.04
C SER A 3 -29.30 -0.11 2.75
N ASN A 4 -29.64 1.17 2.84
CA ASN A 4 -29.59 2.14 1.75
C ASN A 4 -28.22 2.15 1.02
N ARG A 5 -27.14 1.75 1.71
CA ARG A 5 -25.78 1.65 1.13
C ARG A 5 -25.56 0.41 0.28
N VAL A 6 -26.14 -0.73 0.67
CA VAL A 6 -26.09 -1.97 -0.13
C VAL A 6 -27.10 -1.88 -1.27
N LYS A 7 -28.28 -1.34 -0.99
CA LYS A 7 -29.30 -1.01 -1.99
C LYS A 7 -28.81 0.01 -3.01
N PHE A 8 -27.92 0.93 -2.64
CA PHE A 8 -27.30 1.86 -3.58
C PHE A 8 -26.64 1.13 -4.75
N LEU A 9 -25.95 0.00 -4.51
CA LEU A 9 -25.28 -0.79 -5.55
C LEU A 9 -26.26 -1.52 -6.47
N GLU A 10 -27.52 -1.67 -6.06
CA GLU A 10 -28.55 -2.34 -6.85
C GLU A 10 -28.72 -1.64 -8.21
N ASN A 11 -28.71 -2.44 -9.28
CA ASN A 11 -28.84 -1.97 -10.65
C ASN A 11 -27.76 -0.94 -11.10
N LYS A 12 -26.67 -0.77 -10.34
CA LYS A 12 -25.56 0.12 -10.72
C LYS A 12 -24.60 -0.55 -11.69
N THR A 13 -23.99 0.29 -12.51
CA THR A 13 -22.87 -0.07 -13.37
C THR A 13 -21.60 0.57 -12.83
N LEU A 14 -20.59 -0.24 -12.54
CA LEU A 14 -19.33 0.23 -11.99
C LEU A 14 -18.19 -0.05 -12.97
N LEU A 15 -17.27 0.91 -13.09
CA LEU A 15 -15.97 0.71 -13.72
C LEU A 15 -14.90 0.67 -12.63
N VAL A 16 -14.15 -0.43 -12.55
CA VAL A 16 -13.04 -0.59 -11.62
C VAL A 16 -11.75 -0.68 -12.42
N THR A 17 -10.85 0.27 -12.17
CA THR A 17 -9.49 0.25 -12.71
C THR A 17 -8.52 -0.38 -11.71
N GLY A 18 -7.44 -0.97 -12.21
CA GLY A 18 -6.51 -1.71 -11.35
C GLY A 18 -7.16 -2.93 -10.70
N ALA A 19 -8.11 -3.59 -11.37
CA ALA A 19 -8.92 -4.69 -10.83
C ALA A 19 -8.09 -5.88 -10.31
N SER A 20 -6.89 -6.09 -10.85
CA SER A 20 -5.94 -7.11 -10.37
C SER A 20 -5.14 -6.69 -9.13
N GLY A 21 -5.37 -5.50 -8.58
CA GLY A 21 -4.70 -4.98 -7.38
C GLY A 21 -5.35 -5.45 -6.08
N PHE A 22 -4.56 -5.49 -5.01
CA PHE A 22 -4.97 -6.01 -3.70
C PHE A 22 -6.30 -5.44 -3.17
N LEU A 23 -6.41 -4.11 -3.08
CA LEU A 23 -7.64 -3.44 -2.61
C LEU A 23 -8.81 -3.64 -3.58
N ALA A 24 -8.56 -3.60 -4.89
CA ALA A 24 -9.61 -3.71 -5.90
C ALA A 24 -10.27 -5.10 -5.88
N LYS A 25 -9.51 -6.17 -5.64
CA LYS A 25 -10.06 -7.52 -5.47
C LYS A 25 -11.02 -7.59 -4.29
N VAL A 26 -10.62 -7.05 -3.14
CA VAL A 26 -11.48 -6.97 -1.95
C VAL A 26 -12.73 -6.16 -2.28
N PHE A 27 -12.60 -4.99 -2.90
CA PHE A 27 -13.75 -4.19 -3.32
C PHE A 27 -14.71 -4.96 -4.25
N VAL A 28 -14.20 -5.67 -5.26
CA VAL A 28 -15.02 -6.47 -6.19
C VAL A 28 -15.71 -7.63 -5.47
N GLU A 29 -15.01 -8.34 -4.59
CA GLU A 29 -15.62 -9.39 -3.77
C GLU A 29 -16.73 -8.81 -2.90
N ARG A 30 -16.49 -7.69 -2.23
CA ARG A 30 -17.47 -7.01 -1.38
C ARG A 30 -18.71 -6.59 -2.16
N VAL A 31 -18.56 -6.03 -3.37
CA VAL A 31 -19.71 -5.65 -4.21
C VAL A 31 -20.54 -6.87 -4.60
N LEU A 32 -19.90 -7.96 -5.07
CA LEU A 32 -20.61 -9.18 -5.49
C LEU A 32 -21.26 -9.91 -4.31
N SER A 33 -20.62 -9.90 -3.14
CA SER A 33 -21.08 -10.53 -1.91
C SER A 33 -22.23 -9.77 -1.26
N LEU A 34 -22.16 -8.43 -1.24
CA LEU A 34 -23.19 -7.58 -0.63
C LEU A 34 -24.41 -7.37 -1.53
N GLN A 35 -24.21 -7.23 -2.85
CA GLN A 35 -25.31 -6.89 -3.77
C GLN A 35 -25.20 -7.67 -5.09
N PRO A 36 -25.73 -8.91 -5.15
CA PRO A 36 -25.70 -9.72 -6.36
C PRO A 36 -26.53 -9.11 -7.51
N ASN A 37 -27.45 -8.18 -7.23
CA ASN A 37 -28.24 -7.47 -8.24
C ASN A 37 -27.55 -6.21 -8.80
N VAL A 38 -26.23 -6.07 -8.60
CA VAL A 38 -25.44 -5.09 -9.36
C VAL A 38 -25.63 -5.35 -10.87
N LYS A 39 -25.83 -4.29 -11.67
CA LYS A 39 -26.15 -4.45 -13.10
C LYS A 39 -24.93 -4.91 -13.90
N ARG A 40 -23.79 -4.25 -13.69
CA ARG A 40 -22.55 -4.58 -14.41
C ARG A 40 -21.29 -4.10 -13.70
N LEU A 41 -20.23 -4.91 -13.75
CA LEU A 41 -18.88 -4.61 -13.31
C LEU A 41 -17.92 -4.63 -14.51
N TYR A 42 -17.48 -3.46 -14.95
CA TYR A 42 -16.43 -3.33 -15.94
C TYR A 42 -15.08 -3.35 -15.23
N LEU A 43 -14.27 -4.39 -15.47
CA LEU A 43 -12.98 -4.55 -14.81
C LEU A 43 -11.85 -4.29 -15.81
N LEU A 44 -11.20 -3.13 -15.68
CA LEU A 44 -10.09 -2.73 -16.54
C LEU A 44 -8.81 -3.44 -16.11
N VAL A 45 -8.22 -4.20 -17.03
CA VAL A 45 -6.95 -4.90 -16.85
C VAL A 45 -6.05 -4.72 -18.07
N ARG A 46 -4.75 -4.56 -17.81
CA ARG A 46 -3.74 -4.53 -18.86
C ARG A 46 -3.66 -5.91 -19.52
N ALA A 47 -4.03 -5.98 -20.79
CA ALA A 47 -4.05 -7.20 -21.60
C ALA A 47 -3.99 -6.81 -23.09
N SER A 48 -3.48 -7.71 -23.93
CA SER A 48 -3.39 -7.49 -25.40
C SER A 48 -4.74 -7.56 -26.11
N GLY A 49 -5.77 -8.12 -25.46
CA GLY A 49 -7.11 -8.24 -26.03
C GLY A 49 -8.09 -8.88 -25.04
N LYS A 50 -9.35 -8.99 -25.46
CA LYS A 50 -10.46 -9.43 -24.59
C LYS A 50 -10.25 -10.81 -23.96
N LYS A 51 -9.84 -11.81 -24.74
CA LYS A 51 -9.57 -13.18 -24.26
C LYS A 51 -8.46 -13.22 -23.21
N SER A 52 -7.40 -12.42 -23.41
CA SER A 52 -6.31 -12.29 -22.43
C SER A 52 -6.78 -11.58 -21.16
N ALA A 53 -7.65 -10.57 -21.28
CA ALA A 53 -8.25 -9.89 -20.12
C ALA A 53 -9.15 -10.84 -19.31
N GLU A 54 -9.98 -11.65 -19.96
CA GLU A 54 -10.81 -12.69 -19.34
C GLU A 54 -9.96 -13.68 -18.54
N GLN A 55 -8.95 -14.27 -19.20
CA GLN A 55 -8.06 -15.24 -18.56
C GLN A 55 -7.31 -14.63 -17.36
N ARG A 56 -6.86 -13.39 -17.50
CA ARG A 56 -6.14 -12.68 -16.45
C ARG A 56 -7.02 -12.37 -15.25
N LEU A 57 -8.28 -11.95 -15.46
CA LEU A 57 -9.23 -11.75 -14.37
C LEU A 57 -9.58 -13.06 -13.68
N HIS A 58 -9.75 -14.15 -14.43
CA HIS A 58 -9.99 -15.47 -13.85
C HIS A 58 -8.87 -15.86 -12.88
N SER A 59 -7.62 -15.88 -13.35
CA SER A 59 -6.48 -16.35 -12.55
C SER A 59 -6.00 -15.37 -11.48
N GLU A 60 -5.99 -14.06 -11.78
CA GLU A 60 -5.47 -13.07 -10.85
C GLU A 60 -6.52 -12.59 -9.85
N VAL A 61 -7.82 -12.68 -10.15
CA VAL A 61 -8.91 -12.15 -9.29
C VAL A 61 -9.78 -13.28 -8.73
N PHE A 62 -10.52 -13.99 -9.58
CA PHE A 62 -11.63 -14.86 -9.14
C PHE A 62 -11.20 -16.24 -8.61
N GLU A 63 -10.05 -16.76 -9.04
CA GLU A 63 -9.47 -18.00 -8.48
C GLU A 63 -8.88 -17.80 -7.08
N LYS A 64 -8.69 -16.55 -6.63
CA LYS A 64 -8.08 -16.27 -5.33
C LYS A 64 -8.95 -16.79 -4.20
N ASP A 65 -8.29 -17.24 -3.13
CA ASP A 65 -8.94 -17.70 -1.89
C ASP A 65 -9.84 -16.63 -1.26
N LEU A 66 -9.68 -15.37 -1.64
CA LEU A 66 -10.59 -14.26 -1.32
C LEU A 66 -12.06 -14.64 -1.58
N PHE A 67 -12.34 -15.24 -2.73
CA PHE A 67 -13.71 -15.59 -3.14
C PHE A 67 -14.21 -16.90 -2.50
N ARG A 68 -13.43 -17.56 -1.63
CA ARG A 68 -13.80 -18.85 -1.03
C ARG A 68 -15.10 -18.80 -0.26
N VAL A 69 -15.34 -17.74 0.52
CA VAL A 69 -16.57 -17.62 1.32
C VAL A 69 -17.78 -17.48 0.40
N LEU A 70 -17.70 -16.58 -0.59
CA LEU A 70 -18.77 -16.43 -1.58
C LEU A 70 -19.02 -17.75 -2.33
N ARG A 71 -17.95 -18.42 -2.76
CA ARG A 71 -17.98 -19.73 -3.43
C ARG A 71 -18.66 -20.81 -2.58
N ASN A 72 -18.32 -20.90 -1.30
CA ASN A 72 -18.94 -21.85 -0.37
C ASN A 72 -20.43 -21.54 -0.12
N ASN A 73 -20.82 -20.26 -0.17
CA ASN A 73 -22.19 -19.83 0.11
C ASN A 73 -23.15 -20.09 -1.06
N ILE A 74 -22.73 -19.85 -2.31
CA ILE A 74 -23.60 -19.96 -3.50
C ILE A 74 -23.25 -21.11 -4.45
N GLY A 75 -22.11 -21.76 -4.25
CA GLY A 75 -21.58 -22.83 -5.11
C GLY A 75 -20.77 -22.31 -6.31
N ASP A 76 -19.80 -23.10 -6.77
CA ASP A 76 -18.90 -22.76 -7.87
C ASP A 76 -19.64 -22.45 -9.17
N GLU A 77 -20.59 -23.29 -9.56
CA GLU A 77 -21.36 -23.12 -10.81
C GLU A 77 -22.16 -21.81 -10.79
N THR A 78 -22.84 -21.53 -9.68
CA THR A 78 -23.60 -20.29 -9.49
C THR A 78 -22.69 -19.07 -9.48
N LEU A 79 -21.54 -19.14 -8.82
CA LEU A 79 -20.56 -18.05 -8.79
C LEU A 79 -20.00 -17.78 -10.19
N ASN A 80 -19.68 -18.83 -10.95
CA ASN A 80 -19.20 -18.68 -12.32
C ASN A 80 -20.27 -18.09 -13.24
N ALA A 81 -21.54 -18.50 -13.09
CA ALA A 81 -22.66 -17.90 -13.81
C ALA A 81 -22.84 -16.42 -13.45
N LEU A 82 -22.77 -16.08 -12.15
CA LEU A 82 -22.85 -14.71 -11.67
C LEU A 82 -21.71 -13.85 -12.24
N ILE A 83 -20.46 -14.32 -12.19
CA ILE A 83 -19.31 -13.60 -12.75
C ILE A 83 -19.51 -13.41 -14.26
N SER A 84 -19.89 -14.45 -15.00
CA SER A 84 -20.13 -14.38 -16.44
C SER A 84 -21.23 -13.38 -16.80
N GLU A 85 -22.30 -13.31 -16.00
CA GLU A 85 -23.40 -12.39 -16.22
C GLU A 85 -23.02 -10.95 -15.87
N LYS A 86 -22.39 -10.72 -14.71
CA LYS A 86 -22.20 -9.38 -14.14
C LYS A 86 -20.87 -8.74 -14.53
N VAL A 87 -19.84 -9.50 -14.87
CA VAL A 87 -18.49 -8.97 -15.09
C VAL A 87 -18.19 -8.84 -16.59
N VAL A 88 -17.68 -7.68 -17.00
CA VAL A 88 -17.17 -7.42 -18.35
C VAL A 88 -15.70 -7.04 -18.26
N PRO A 89 -14.80 -7.91 -18.75
CA PRO A 89 -13.38 -7.61 -18.86
C PRO A 89 -13.13 -6.50 -19.88
N VAL A 90 -12.41 -5.46 -19.46
CA VAL A 90 -12.01 -4.36 -20.33
C VAL A 90 -10.49 -4.43 -20.50
N PRO A 91 -9.97 -4.85 -21.66
CA PRO A 91 -8.54 -4.74 -21.93
C PRO A 91 -8.18 -3.26 -22.07
N GLY A 92 -7.18 -2.80 -21.31
CA GLY A 92 -6.68 -1.44 -21.47
C GLY A 92 -5.59 -1.11 -20.46
N ASP A 93 -4.84 -0.06 -20.78
CA ASP A 93 -3.77 0.46 -19.96
C ASP A 93 -4.05 1.90 -19.60
N THR A 94 -4.19 2.18 -18.31
CA THR A 94 -4.45 3.53 -17.80
C THR A 94 -3.29 4.50 -18.03
N SER A 95 -2.10 3.99 -18.40
CA SER A 95 -0.95 4.79 -18.82
C SER A 95 -1.00 5.20 -20.29
N LEU A 96 -1.89 4.61 -21.10
CA LEU A 96 -2.13 4.97 -22.49
C LEU A 96 -3.44 5.76 -22.57
N ASN A 97 -3.34 7.09 -22.54
CA ASN A 97 -4.46 8.06 -22.57
C ASN A 97 -5.60 7.81 -21.54
N ASN A 98 -5.66 8.68 -20.53
CA ASN A 98 -6.76 8.87 -19.57
C ASN A 98 -7.17 7.64 -18.71
N MET A 99 -6.57 7.49 -17.53
CA MET A 99 -7.26 7.35 -16.22
C MET A 99 -6.37 6.67 -15.16
N GLY A 100 -5.55 7.40 -14.41
CA GLY A 100 -4.80 6.86 -13.26
C GLY A 100 -5.40 7.28 -11.90
N VAL A 101 -5.66 6.34 -10.99
CA VAL A 101 -6.17 6.58 -9.61
C VAL A 101 -5.06 6.59 -8.57
N THR A 102 -5.24 7.36 -7.48
CA THR A 102 -4.14 7.85 -6.64
C THR A 102 -4.36 7.85 -5.10
N TYR A 103 -3.28 7.61 -4.32
CA TYR A 103 -3.23 7.63 -2.83
C TYR A 103 -2.15 8.61 -2.33
N VAL A 104 -2.50 9.61 -1.52
CA VAL A 104 -1.59 10.70 -1.18
C VAL A 104 -1.03 10.63 0.24
N CYS A 105 0.30 10.76 0.35
CA CYS A 105 1.00 10.99 1.62
C CYS A 105 2.22 11.90 1.40
N GLY A 106 2.42 12.88 2.27
CA GLY A 106 3.53 13.84 2.27
C GLY A 106 4.44 13.71 3.50
N GLU A 107 5.48 14.55 3.61
CA GLU A 107 6.43 14.51 4.75
C GLU A 107 6.02 15.37 5.97
N ARG A 108 4.81 15.94 5.97
CA ARG A 108 4.36 16.89 7.01
C ARG A 108 4.12 16.20 8.35
N SER A 109 4.70 16.73 9.42
CA SER A 109 4.43 16.29 10.80
C SER A 109 3.17 16.93 11.40
N GLY A 110 2.59 16.28 12.41
CA GLY A 110 1.37 16.74 13.10
C GLY A 110 0.08 16.23 12.46
N LEU A 111 -1.05 16.89 12.77
CA LEU A 111 -2.37 16.49 12.28
C LEU A 111 -2.51 16.83 10.78
N ILE A 112 -2.83 15.84 9.95
CA ILE A 112 -3.07 16.00 8.50
C ILE A 112 -4.58 15.96 8.24
N GLN A 113 -5.10 17.06 7.69
CA GLN A 113 -6.53 17.25 7.43
C GLN A 113 -6.99 16.69 6.08
N GLU A 114 -8.27 16.34 5.99
CA GLU A 114 -8.93 15.84 4.79
C GLU A 114 -9.29 16.96 3.80
N ILE A 115 -8.27 17.62 3.25
CA ILE A 115 -8.40 18.72 2.28
C ILE A 115 -7.90 18.24 0.90
N PRO A 116 -8.63 18.52 -0.20
CA PRO A 116 -8.12 18.27 -1.56
C PRO A 116 -6.89 19.12 -1.89
N PHE A 117 -6.01 18.64 -2.76
CA PHE A 117 -4.91 19.46 -3.29
C PHE A 117 -5.40 20.40 -4.38
N ALA A 118 -5.09 21.69 -4.27
CA ALA A 118 -5.34 22.65 -5.34
C ALA A 118 -4.30 22.49 -6.47
N MET A 119 -4.67 22.89 -7.70
CA MET A 119 -3.77 22.80 -8.86
C MET A 119 -2.48 23.60 -8.61
N GLY A 120 -1.36 22.88 -8.63
CA GLY A 120 -0.02 23.42 -8.42
C GLY A 120 0.36 23.67 -6.96
N GLU A 121 -0.48 23.29 -6.00
CA GLU A 121 -0.15 23.32 -4.58
C GLU A 121 0.98 22.34 -4.25
N THR A 122 1.84 22.67 -3.28
CA THR A 122 2.88 21.74 -2.83
C THR A 122 3.05 21.83 -1.33
N LEU A 123 3.66 20.79 -0.75
CA LEU A 123 3.98 20.77 0.68
C LEU A 123 5.07 21.79 1.02
N HIS A 124 5.92 22.14 0.05
CA HIS A 124 6.88 23.22 0.13
C HIS A 124 6.37 24.46 -0.61
N ARG A 125 5.57 25.29 0.07
CA ARG A 125 4.89 26.52 -0.42
C ARG A 125 5.74 27.52 -1.26
N LYS A 126 7.05 27.32 -1.36
CA LYS A 126 7.95 28.10 -2.23
C LYS A 126 7.88 27.70 -3.72
N ASN A 127 7.51 26.45 -4.02
CA ASN A 127 7.46 25.94 -5.39
C ASN A 127 6.02 25.53 -5.75
N LYS A 128 5.61 25.75 -7.00
CA LYS A 128 4.34 25.23 -7.54
C LYS A 128 4.63 24.10 -8.53
N VAL A 129 3.79 23.07 -8.53
CA VAL A 129 3.86 22.01 -9.54
C VAL A 129 3.11 22.45 -10.79
N ASP A 130 3.79 22.45 -11.92
CA ASP A 130 3.15 22.55 -13.23
C ASP A 130 3.26 21.17 -13.91
N ILE A 131 2.14 20.46 -14.04
CA ILE A 131 2.10 19.10 -14.58
C ILE A 131 2.65 19.06 -16.01
N ASN A 132 2.38 20.08 -16.84
CA ASN A 132 2.88 20.13 -18.21
C ASN A 132 4.41 20.27 -18.23
N THR A 133 4.95 21.10 -17.35
CA THR A 133 6.41 21.23 -17.17
C THR A 133 7.03 19.90 -16.73
N GLU A 134 6.41 19.18 -15.80
CA GLU A 134 6.90 17.85 -15.38
C GLU A 134 6.86 16.83 -16.53
N MET A 135 5.80 16.83 -17.34
CA MET A 135 5.70 15.96 -18.52
C MET A 135 6.79 16.28 -19.54
N GLN A 136 7.01 17.55 -19.85
CA GLN A 136 8.08 17.98 -20.76
C GLN A 136 9.47 17.57 -20.26
N LEU A 137 9.73 17.68 -18.95
CA LEU A 137 11.01 17.24 -18.36
C LEU A 137 11.22 15.73 -18.51
N VAL A 138 10.17 14.93 -18.34
CA VAL A 138 10.21 13.47 -18.54
C VAL A 138 10.50 13.12 -20.00
N GLU A 139 9.81 13.77 -20.95
CA GLU A 139 10.00 13.55 -22.39
C GLU A 139 11.41 13.96 -22.84
N GLN A 140 11.88 15.14 -22.44
CA GLN A 140 13.22 15.64 -22.75
C GLN A 140 14.29 14.71 -22.20
N LYS A 141 14.13 14.22 -20.96
CA LYS A 141 15.10 13.30 -20.38
C LYS A 141 15.10 11.96 -21.09
N SER A 142 13.93 11.43 -21.43
CA SER A 142 13.80 10.18 -22.19
C SER A 142 14.47 10.30 -23.56
N LYS A 143 14.24 11.40 -24.29
CA LYS A 143 14.87 11.67 -25.58
C LYS A 143 16.38 11.78 -25.47
N GLN A 144 16.89 12.52 -24.47
CA GLN A 144 18.32 12.65 -24.21
C GLN A 144 18.98 11.28 -23.96
N LEU A 145 18.35 10.41 -23.17
CA LEU A 145 18.90 9.08 -22.86
C LEU A 145 18.92 8.16 -24.09
N ALA A 146 17.88 8.26 -24.94
CA ALA A 146 17.83 7.54 -26.21
C ALA A 146 18.94 8.01 -27.18
N GLU A 147 19.15 9.33 -27.30
CA GLU A 147 20.22 9.91 -28.14
C GLU A 147 21.62 9.53 -27.63
N GLN A 148 21.78 9.34 -26.32
CA GLN A 148 23.03 8.89 -25.70
C GLN A 148 23.29 7.38 -25.87
N GLY A 149 22.36 6.63 -26.45
CA GLY A 149 22.49 5.18 -26.61
C GLY A 149 22.55 4.42 -25.27
N CYS A 150 21.95 4.98 -24.20
CA CYS A 150 21.95 4.35 -22.88
C CYS A 150 21.23 2.99 -22.92
N SER A 151 21.71 2.03 -22.15
CA SER A 151 21.01 0.75 -21.94
C SER A 151 19.66 0.96 -21.24
N GLU A 152 18.80 -0.06 -21.30
CA GLU A 152 17.49 -0.05 -20.61
C GLU A 152 17.64 0.15 -19.09
N GLU A 153 18.62 -0.51 -18.47
CA GLU A 153 18.85 -0.38 -17.02
C GLU A 153 19.42 1.00 -16.63
N GLU A 154 20.31 1.57 -17.44
CA GLU A 154 20.79 2.95 -17.23
C GLU A 154 19.65 3.95 -17.38
N THR A 155 18.82 3.79 -18.40
CA THR A 155 17.63 4.61 -18.64
C THR A 155 16.69 4.56 -17.44
N LYS A 156 16.38 3.35 -16.96
CA LYS A 156 15.52 3.13 -15.80
C LYS A 156 16.09 3.74 -14.53
N HIS A 157 17.40 3.67 -14.31
CA HIS A 157 18.06 4.30 -13.17
C HIS A 157 17.97 5.82 -13.26
N ALA A 158 18.33 6.40 -14.42
CA ALA A 158 18.29 7.85 -14.64
C ALA A 158 16.88 8.43 -14.48
N MET A 159 15.86 7.73 -14.99
CA MET A 159 14.45 8.15 -14.85
C MET A 159 13.97 8.06 -13.40
N ARG A 160 14.36 7.02 -12.65
CA ARG A 160 14.08 6.91 -11.21
C ARG A 160 14.71 8.06 -10.43
N ASP A 161 15.96 8.39 -10.73
CA ASP A 161 16.68 9.48 -10.08
C ASP A 161 16.06 10.85 -10.39
N LEU A 162 15.66 11.08 -11.65
CA LEU A 162 14.92 12.29 -12.04
C LEU A 162 13.64 12.40 -11.22
N GLY A 163 12.79 11.37 -11.24
CA GLY A 163 11.52 11.38 -10.53
C GLY A 163 11.69 11.60 -9.02
N LEU A 164 12.70 11.01 -8.39
CA LEU A 164 12.98 11.21 -6.97
C LEU A 164 13.43 12.65 -6.68
N LYS A 165 14.26 13.24 -7.55
CA LYS A 165 14.64 14.66 -7.44
C LYS A 165 13.42 15.57 -7.57
N ARG A 166 12.52 15.31 -8.53
CA ARG A 166 11.28 16.07 -8.71
C ARG A 166 10.37 15.97 -7.49
N ALA A 167 10.13 14.76 -6.98
CA ALA A 167 9.31 14.56 -5.78
C ALA A 167 9.83 15.37 -4.58
N LYS A 168 11.14 15.29 -4.32
CA LYS A 168 11.78 16.02 -3.22
C LYS A 168 11.73 17.53 -3.38
N LEU A 169 11.83 18.05 -4.61
CA LEU A 169 11.69 19.48 -4.90
C LEU A 169 10.35 20.05 -4.41
N PHE A 170 9.30 19.21 -4.39
CA PHE A 170 7.95 19.57 -3.98
C PHE A 170 7.56 19.07 -2.58
N GLY A 171 8.53 18.54 -1.82
CA GLY A 171 8.33 18.09 -0.43
C GLY A 171 7.66 16.73 -0.30
N LEU A 172 7.79 15.90 -1.34
CA LEU A 172 7.20 14.56 -1.39
C LEU A 172 8.32 13.51 -1.28
N PRO A 173 8.09 12.45 -0.49
CA PRO A 173 9.16 11.51 -0.13
C PRO A 173 9.64 10.65 -1.30
N ASN A 174 8.78 10.42 -2.29
CA ASN A 174 9.11 9.63 -3.48
C ASN A 174 8.19 9.94 -4.67
N THR A 175 8.53 9.34 -5.82
CA THR A 175 7.77 9.44 -7.07
C THR A 175 6.34 8.97 -6.93
N TYR A 176 6.10 7.94 -6.11
CA TYR A 176 4.76 7.44 -5.85
C TYR A 176 3.90 8.57 -5.28
N ALA A 177 4.22 9.09 -4.10
CA ALA A 177 3.51 10.19 -3.46
C ALA A 177 3.33 11.39 -4.41
N PHE A 178 4.38 11.71 -5.19
CA PHE A 178 4.34 12.79 -6.17
C PHE A 178 3.30 12.57 -7.27
N THR A 179 3.31 11.41 -7.93
CA THR A 179 2.30 11.07 -8.95
C THR A 179 0.89 11.06 -8.38
N LYS A 180 0.75 10.67 -7.10
CA LYS A 180 -0.55 10.59 -6.45
C LYS A 180 -1.14 11.98 -6.17
N VAL A 181 -0.32 12.92 -5.71
CA VAL A 181 -0.70 14.31 -5.53
C VAL A 181 -1.10 14.95 -6.87
N MET A 182 -0.32 14.72 -7.93
CA MET A 182 -0.65 15.23 -9.26
C MET A 182 -1.99 14.68 -9.78
N GLY A 183 -2.29 13.41 -9.54
CA GLY A 183 -3.58 12.82 -9.92
C GLY A 183 -4.77 13.45 -9.19
N GLU A 184 -4.64 13.72 -7.89
CA GLU A 184 -5.69 14.43 -7.14
C GLU A 184 -5.90 15.86 -7.67
N MET A 185 -4.83 16.58 -7.99
CA MET A 185 -4.92 17.92 -8.59
C MET A 185 -5.63 17.87 -9.94
N PHE A 186 -5.26 16.91 -10.79
CA PHE A 186 -5.83 16.74 -12.11
C PHE A 186 -7.32 16.44 -12.03
N LEU A 187 -7.70 15.48 -11.17
CA LEU A 187 -9.10 15.14 -10.91
C LEU A 187 -9.88 16.36 -10.41
N GLY A 188 -9.36 17.06 -9.40
CA GLY A 188 -10.02 18.23 -8.82
C GLY A 188 -10.19 19.39 -9.82
N HIS A 189 -9.23 19.57 -10.73
CA HIS A 189 -9.24 20.65 -11.72
C HIS A 189 -10.20 20.38 -12.88
N TYR A 190 -10.21 19.16 -13.42
CA TYR A 190 -10.99 18.79 -14.62
C TYR A 190 -12.35 18.14 -14.30
N ARG A 191 -12.80 18.15 -13.05
CA ARG A 191 -14.04 17.49 -12.63
C ARG A 191 -15.32 18.07 -13.22
N GLU A 192 -15.32 19.33 -13.65
CA GLU A 192 -16.55 20.07 -14.01
C GLU A 192 -17.64 19.92 -12.92
N ASN A 193 -18.79 19.34 -13.27
CA ASN A 193 -19.89 19.04 -12.34
C ASN A 193 -19.86 17.61 -11.78
N MET A 194 -18.85 16.81 -12.13
CA MET A 194 -18.69 15.46 -11.61
C MET A 194 -18.34 15.50 -10.13
N SER A 195 -19.06 14.69 -9.35
CA SER A 195 -18.74 14.49 -7.95
C SER A 195 -17.56 13.56 -7.79
N ILE A 196 -16.59 13.99 -7.01
CA ILE A 196 -15.34 13.28 -6.78
C ILE A 196 -15.20 12.99 -5.30
N VAL A 197 -15.05 11.71 -5.00
CA VAL A 197 -14.62 11.24 -3.70
C VAL A 197 -13.20 10.71 -3.80
N ILE A 198 -12.29 11.30 -3.03
CA ILE A 198 -10.90 10.86 -2.91
C ILE A 198 -10.75 10.12 -1.59
N ILE A 199 -10.31 8.87 -1.66
CA ILE A 199 -10.05 8.05 -0.48
C ILE A 199 -8.55 7.88 -0.35
N ARG A 200 -8.00 8.31 0.79
CA ARG A 200 -6.58 8.16 1.14
C ARG A 200 -6.43 7.11 2.24
N PRO A 201 -6.27 5.82 1.88
CA PRO A 201 -6.07 4.77 2.87
C PRO A 201 -4.62 4.69 3.33
N THR A 202 -4.36 4.46 4.61
CA THR A 202 -2.99 4.26 5.10
C THR A 202 -2.46 2.87 4.73
N MET A 203 -1.43 2.36 5.41
CA MET A 203 -0.83 1.09 4.97
C MET A 203 -1.79 -0.08 5.17
N ASN A 204 -2.27 -0.65 4.07
CA ASN A 204 -3.23 -1.74 4.11
C ASN A 204 -2.62 -3.04 4.67
N THR A 205 -3.23 -3.58 5.72
CA THR A 205 -2.95 -4.92 6.25
C THR A 205 -3.88 -5.96 5.62
N SER A 206 -3.79 -7.20 6.10
CA SER A 206 -4.79 -8.24 5.80
C SER A 206 -6.19 -7.81 6.23
N THR A 207 -7.20 -8.50 5.70
CA THR A 207 -8.61 -8.30 6.08
C THR A 207 -8.81 -8.50 7.59
N PHE A 208 -9.68 -7.69 8.18
CA PHE A 208 -10.08 -7.77 9.59
C PHE A 208 -11.17 -8.82 9.78
N SER A 209 -12.23 -8.75 8.98
CA SER A 209 -13.40 -9.62 9.09
C SER A 209 -13.85 -10.15 7.74
N ASP A 210 -13.87 -9.33 6.69
CA ASP A 210 -14.53 -9.66 5.43
C ASP A 210 -13.56 -9.91 4.29
N PRO A 211 -13.79 -10.94 3.45
CA PRO A 211 -14.80 -12.00 3.62
C PRO A 211 -14.46 -12.99 4.75
N PHE A 212 -13.21 -13.02 5.20
CA PHE A 212 -12.74 -13.73 6.38
C PHE A 212 -11.47 -13.03 6.92
N PRO A 213 -11.12 -13.17 8.21
CA PRO A 213 -9.94 -12.54 8.77
C PRO A 213 -8.64 -13.07 8.14
N GLY A 214 -7.71 -12.16 7.89
CA GLY A 214 -6.34 -12.50 7.55
C GLY A 214 -6.03 -12.64 6.05
N TRP A 215 -7.01 -12.54 5.15
CA TRP A 215 -6.72 -12.60 3.73
C TRP A 215 -5.73 -11.50 3.31
N ILE A 216 -4.64 -11.93 2.68
CA ILE A 216 -3.58 -11.09 2.14
C ILE A 216 -3.10 -11.68 0.83
N GLU A 217 -2.61 -10.82 -0.07
CA GLU A 217 -1.98 -11.26 -1.30
C GLU A 217 -0.58 -10.66 -1.44
N GLY A 218 0.40 -11.55 -1.64
CA GLY A 218 1.80 -11.22 -1.85
C GLY A 218 2.49 -10.64 -0.60
N VAL A 219 3.82 -10.50 -0.70
CA VAL A 219 4.64 -9.88 0.34
C VAL A 219 4.70 -8.38 0.10
N LYS A 220 4.18 -7.58 1.05
CA LYS A 220 4.21 -6.12 1.03
C LYS A 220 5.37 -5.56 1.86
N THR A 221 5.45 -4.23 1.98
CA THR A 221 6.55 -3.55 2.69
C THR A 221 6.62 -3.96 4.17
N LEU A 222 5.48 -3.96 4.89
CA LEU A 222 5.43 -4.40 6.28
C LEU A 222 5.83 -5.87 6.41
N ASP A 223 5.29 -6.74 5.55
CA ASP A 223 5.59 -8.17 5.51
C ASP A 223 7.08 -8.44 5.30
N THR A 224 7.74 -7.65 4.46
CA THR A 224 9.18 -7.77 4.23
C THR A 224 9.97 -7.55 5.52
N ALA A 225 9.59 -6.57 6.35
CA ALA A 225 10.22 -6.33 7.64
C ALA A 225 9.90 -7.45 8.64
N ILE A 226 8.63 -7.91 8.69
CA ILE A 226 8.17 -9.01 9.54
C ILE A 226 8.96 -10.30 9.23
N LEU A 227 9.02 -10.69 7.96
CA LEU A 227 9.69 -11.91 7.51
C LEU A 227 11.20 -11.82 7.66
N SER A 228 11.81 -10.65 7.41
CA SER A 228 13.25 -10.45 7.63
C SER A 228 13.60 -10.58 9.11
N TYR A 229 12.74 -10.10 10.00
CA TYR A 229 12.88 -10.33 11.43
C TYR A 229 12.71 -11.80 11.80
N GLY A 230 11.63 -12.46 11.35
CA GLY A 230 11.38 -13.89 11.62
C GLY A 230 12.51 -14.80 11.13
N LYS A 231 13.17 -14.45 10.02
CA LYS A 231 14.36 -15.16 9.48
C LYS A 231 15.66 -14.82 10.20
N GLY A 232 15.63 -13.98 11.24
CA GLY A 232 16.82 -13.54 11.99
C GLY A 232 17.76 -12.62 11.20
N MET A 233 17.34 -12.13 10.03
CA MET A 233 18.15 -11.26 9.17
C MET A 233 18.09 -9.80 9.64
N LEU A 234 16.97 -9.39 10.25
CA LEU A 234 16.78 -8.03 10.75
C LEU A 234 17.18 -7.92 12.23
N THR A 235 18.35 -7.35 12.49
CA THR A 235 18.92 -7.22 13.85
C THR A 235 18.82 -5.81 14.43
N CYS A 236 18.69 -4.79 13.57
CA CYS A 236 18.42 -3.41 13.97
C CYS A 236 17.48 -2.73 12.98
N PHE A 237 16.80 -1.67 13.42
CA PHE A 237 15.85 -0.95 12.58
C PHE A 237 15.84 0.55 12.93
N LEU A 238 15.96 1.42 11.92
CA LEU A 238 15.77 2.86 12.07
C LEU A 238 14.26 3.13 12.18
N ILE A 239 13.78 3.51 13.36
CA ILE A 239 12.35 3.78 13.55
C ILE A 239 12.11 4.61 14.80
N ASP A 240 11.20 5.59 14.72
CA ASP A 240 10.74 6.27 15.93
C ASP A 240 9.80 5.34 16.70
N GLN A 241 10.33 4.77 17.78
CA GLN A 241 9.61 3.81 18.63
C GLN A 241 8.29 4.35 19.20
N LYS A 242 8.14 5.68 19.30
CA LYS A 242 6.95 6.35 19.84
C LYS A 242 6.00 6.84 18.75
N ALA A 243 6.40 6.79 17.48
CA ALA A 243 5.53 7.17 16.37
C ALA A 243 4.47 6.09 16.13
N ALA A 244 3.28 6.54 15.74
CA ALA A 244 2.22 5.67 15.29
C ALA A 244 2.60 5.06 13.94
N CYS A 245 2.42 3.75 13.81
CA CYS A 245 2.43 3.06 12.53
C CYS A 245 1.01 3.11 11.99
N ASP A 246 0.75 3.94 10.98
CA ASP A 246 -0.59 4.05 10.45
C ASP A 246 -0.90 2.90 9.47
N ILE A 247 -1.59 1.90 10.01
CA ILE A 247 -2.05 0.71 9.31
C ILE A 247 -3.57 0.60 9.37
N ILE A 248 -4.17 0.02 8.35
CA ILE A 248 -5.62 -0.21 8.30
C ILE A 248 -5.95 -1.53 7.59
N PRO A 249 -6.90 -2.35 8.09
CA PRO A 249 -7.37 -3.51 7.36
C PRO A 249 -7.99 -3.16 6.00
N VAL A 250 -7.64 -3.92 4.96
CA VAL A 250 -8.03 -3.60 3.57
C VAL A 250 -9.54 -3.67 3.32
N ASP A 251 -10.26 -4.52 4.05
CA ASP A 251 -11.71 -4.66 3.99
C ASP A 251 -12.42 -3.43 4.57
N MET A 252 -11.87 -2.79 5.61
CA MET A 252 -12.38 -1.51 6.09
C MET A 252 -12.27 -0.41 5.02
N VAL A 253 -11.17 -0.41 4.25
CA VAL A 253 -11.01 0.51 3.11
C VAL A 253 -12.06 0.24 2.03
N ALA A 254 -12.28 -1.03 1.67
CA ALA A 254 -13.30 -1.40 0.69
C ALA A 254 -14.73 -1.01 1.14
N ASN A 255 -15.04 -1.24 2.42
CA ASN A 255 -16.33 -0.85 3.00
C ASN A 255 -16.51 0.68 3.04
N ALA A 256 -15.44 1.44 3.32
CA ALA A 256 -15.45 2.90 3.25
C ALA A 256 -15.66 3.40 1.80
N MET A 257 -15.08 2.73 0.79
CA MET A 257 -15.33 3.04 -0.63
C MET A 257 -16.81 2.92 -1.00
N ILE A 258 -17.47 1.84 -0.60
CA ILE A 258 -18.91 1.63 -0.86
C ILE A 258 -19.74 2.68 -0.12
N ALA A 259 -19.45 2.91 1.16
CA ALA A 259 -20.21 3.83 2.00
C ALA A 259 -20.10 5.29 1.51
N THR A 260 -18.91 5.73 1.10
CA THR A 260 -18.69 7.09 0.59
C THR A 260 -19.29 7.27 -0.81
N ALA A 261 -19.22 6.26 -1.68
CA ALA A 261 -19.89 6.30 -2.97
C ALA A 261 -21.41 6.44 -2.82
N ALA A 262 -22.02 5.71 -1.89
CA ALA A 262 -23.46 5.81 -1.61
C ALA A 262 -23.86 7.18 -1.05
N GLU A 263 -23.03 7.78 -0.19
CA GLU A 263 -23.28 9.11 0.39
C GLU A 263 -23.25 10.21 -0.67
N HIS A 264 -22.25 10.20 -1.56
CA HIS A 264 -22.02 11.29 -2.53
C HIS A 264 -22.73 11.08 -3.87
N PHE A 265 -23.50 10.00 -4.04
CA PHE A 265 -24.09 9.65 -5.34
C PHE A 265 -25.04 10.72 -5.90
N ASN A 266 -25.82 11.37 -5.02
CA ASN A 266 -26.77 12.42 -5.41
C ASN A 266 -26.22 13.83 -5.22
N ASP A 267 -25.00 13.96 -4.68
CA ASP A 267 -24.37 15.26 -4.55
C ASP A 267 -23.88 15.67 -5.94
N SER A 268 -24.22 16.87 -6.40
CA SER A 268 -23.73 17.40 -7.68
C SER A 268 -22.51 18.27 -7.45
N GLY A 269 -21.40 17.95 -8.10
CA GLY A 269 -20.16 18.73 -8.00
C GLY A 269 -19.51 18.72 -6.62
N SER A 270 -19.71 17.69 -5.80
CA SER A 270 -18.96 17.55 -4.55
C SER A 270 -17.50 17.16 -4.82
N HIS A 271 -16.58 17.60 -3.96
CA HIS A 271 -15.18 17.20 -4.01
C HIS A 271 -14.72 16.94 -2.58
N THR A 272 -14.84 15.68 -2.17
CA THR A 272 -14.68 15.28 -0.77
C THR A 272 -13.51 14.34 -0.61
N VAL A 273 -12.67 14.57 0.40
CA VAL A 273 -11.58 13.67 0.77
C VAL A 273 -11.95 12.91 2.04
N TYR A 274 -11.62 11.63 2.05
CA TYR A 274 -11.68 10.76 3.22
C TYR A 274 -10.32 10.15 3.50
N HIS A 275 -9.82 10.28 4.72
CA HIS A 275 -8.70 9.49 5.22
C HIS A 275 -9.24 8.21 5.84
N VAL A 276 -8.77 7.06 5.35
CA VAL A 276 -9.08 5.76 5.95
C VAL A 276 -7.83 5.29 6.68
N ALA A 277 -7.75 5.67 7.94
CA ALA A 277 -6.54 5.64 8.75
C ALA A 277 -6.86 5.19 10.18
N SER A 278 -5.86 4.72 10.93
CA SER A 278 -6.03 4.35 12.33
C SER A 278 -5.29 5.25 13.32
N SER A 279 -4.29 6.01 12.87
CA SER A 279 -3.37 6.74 13.77
C SER A 279 -4.05 7.74 14.71
N TYR A 280 -5.19 8.33 14.34
CA TYR A 280 -5.90 9.27 15.20
C TYR A 280 -6.82 8.57 16.22
N ARG A 281 -7.54 7.52 15.81
CA ARG A 281 -8.60 6.90 16.65
C ARG A 281 -8.18 5.65 17.40
N ASN A 282 -7.30 4.83 16.82
CA ASN A 282 -6.82 3.59 17.43
C ASN A 282 -5.34 3.38 17.06
N PRO A 283 -4.42 4.25 17.51
CA PRO A 283 -3.02 4.18 17.15
C PRO A 283 -2.36 2.91 17.68
N ILE A 284 -1.54 2.29 16.84
CA ILE A 284 -0.51 1.35 17.28
C ILE A 284 0.87 1.96 17.02
N ILE A 285 1.74 1.95 18.02
CA ILE A 285 3.10 2.47 17.88
C ILE A 285 4.09 1.38 17.46
N TYR A 286 5.17 1.76 16.79
CA TYR A 286 6.16 0.81 16.29
C TYR A 286 6.79 -0.09 17.36
N LYS A 287 6.96 0.41 18.59
CA LYS A 287 7.42 -0.41 19.72
C LYS A 287 6.47 -1.57 20.03
N GLN A 288 5.16 -1.35 19.95
CA GLN A 288 4.17 -2.40 20.17
C GLN A 288 4.24 -3.47 19.07
N ILE A 289 4.35 -3.06 17.80
CA ILE A 289 4.52 -3.98 16.67
C ILE A 289 5.77 -4.84 16.86
N ALA A 290 6.91 -4.24 17.22
CA ALA A 290 8.15 -4.97 17.47
C ALA A 290 7.99 -6.01 18.61
N ASN A 291 7.25 -5.67 19.67
CA ASN A 291 6.96 -6.60 20.77
C ASN A 291 6.05 -7.75 20.33
N ILE A 292 5.02 -7.48 19.52
CA ILE A 292 4.13 -8.50 18.95
C ILE A 292 4.92 -9.48 18.09
N MET A 293 5.74 -8.95 17.17
CA MET A 293 6.61 -9.78 16.32
C MET A 293 7.55 -10.67 17.15
N ASN A 294 8.17 -10.09 18.18
CA ASN A 294 9.06 -10.81 19.09
C ASN A 294 8.34 -11.96 19.82
N ARG A 295 7.18 -11.67 20.42
CA ARG A 295 6.35 -12.69 21.08
C ARG A 295 5.92 -13.79 20.10
N TYR A 296 5.45 -13.39 18.92
CA TYR A 296 5.00 -14.33 17.88
C TYR A 296 6.11 -15.28 17.46
N PHE A 297 7.27 -14.78 17.02
CA PHE A 297 8.35 -15.65 16.52
C PHE A 297 9.10 -16.42 17.62
N LYS A 298 9.04 -15.99 18.88
CA LYS A 298 9.49 -16.83 20.01
C LYS A 298 8.57 -18.03 20.23
N LYS A 299 7.25 -17.87 20.02
CA LYS A 299 6.26 -18.95 20.16
C LYS A 299 6.17 -19.84 18.92
N SER A 300 6.28 -19.24 17.74
CA SER A 300 6.12 -19.90 16.43
C SER A 300 7.26 -19.48 15.50
N PRO A 301 8.49 -19.97 15.75
CA PRO A 301 9.66 -19.64 14.95
C PRO A 301 9.54 -20.16 13.51
N LEU A 302 10.13 -19.42 12.56
CA LEU A 302 10.28 -19.92 11.19
C LEU A 302 11.32 -21.02 11.15
N LEU A 303 11.16 -21.97 10.23
CA LEU A 303 12.13 -23.03 10.04
C LEU A 303 13.22 -22.58 9.05
N GLY A 304 14.48 -22.82 9.41
CA GLY A 304 15.60 -22.67 8.49
C GLY A 304 15.66 -23.79 7.46
N ARG A 305 16.61 -23.70 6.53
CA ARG A 305 16.83 -24.74 5.49
C ARG A 305 17.13 -26.12 6.07
N SER A 306 17.70 -26.18 7.27
CA SER A 306 17.97 -27.42 8.00
C SER A 306 16.75 -28.00 8.71
N GLY A 307 15.58 -27.37 8.60
CA GLY A 307 14.39 -27.70 9.39
C GLY A 307 14.46 -27.21 10.85
N MET A 308 15.56 -26.58 11.26
CA MET A 308 15.73 -26.10 12.63
C MET A 308 15.00 -24.76 12.85
N PRO A 309 14.35 -24.57 14.01
CA PRO A 309 13.74 -23.30 14.38
C PRO A 309 14.74 -22.13 14.41
N ILE A 310 14.37 -21.02 13.77
CA ILE A 310 15.07 -19.74 13.86
C ILE A 310 14.37 -18.89 14.92
N VAL A 311 15.03 -18.70 16.06
CA VAL A 311 14.56 -17.79 17.10
C VAL A 311 15.26 -16.44 16.93
N PRO A 312 14.56 -15.39 16.47
CA PRO A 312 15.19 -14.10 16.25
C PRO A 312 15.58 -13.44 17.58
N LYS A 313 16.68 -12.69 17.55
CA LYS A 313 17.11 -11.87 18.70
C LYS A 313 16.20 -10.66 18.85
N ASP A 314 16.25 -10.01 20.01
CA ASP A 314 15.53 -8.77 20.24
C ASP A 314 16.03 -7.68 19.27
N LEU A 315 15.10 -6.95 18.65
CA LEU A 315 15.39 -5.96 17.62
C LEU A 315 15.94 -4.67 18.24
N VAL A 316 17.12 -4.22 17.78
CA VAL A 316 17.68 -2.93 18.20
C VAL A 316 16.98 -1.79 17.45
N LEU A 317 16.08 -1.08 18.13
CA LEU A 317 15.32 0.04 17.57
C LEU A 317 16.06 1.37 17.76
N LEU A 318 16.34 2.06 16.65
CA LEU A 318 17.17 3.27 16.64
C LEU A 318 16.32 4.46 16.19
N SER A 319 16.02 5.40 17.08
CA SER A 319 15.02 6.46 16.83
C SER A 319 15.51 7.65 16.01
N THR A 320 16.80 7.71 15.68
CA THR A 320 17.38 8.81 14.88
C THR A 320 18.40 8.29 13.88
N MET A 321 18.53 9.01 12.76
CA MET A 321 19.55 8.72 11.75
C MET A 321 20.97 8.82 12.32
N ALA A 322 21.21 9.70 13.29
CA ALA A 322 22.52 9.82 13.96
C ALA A 322 22.87 8.55 14.75
N MET A 323 21.96 8.07 15.60
CA MET A 323 22.13 6.81 16.33
C MET A 323 22.29 5.62 15.38
N PHE A 324 21.48 5.59 14.31
CA PHE A 324 21.56 4.55 13.30
C PHE A 324 22.93 4.52 12.61
N ARG A 325 23.43 5.67 12.16
CA ARG A 325 24.77 5.75 11.54
C ARG A 325 25.89 5.37 12.48
N LEU A 326 25.81 5.77 13.76
CA LEU A 326 26.79 5.38 14.77
C LEU A 326 26.80 3.87 14.98
N TYR A 327 25.63 3.28 15.20
CA TYR A 327 25.48 1.83 15.38
C TYR A 327 25.98 1.06 14.16
N MET A 328 25.56 1.46 12.95
CA MET A 328 26.00 0.84 11.70
C MET A 328 27.51 0.98 11.49
N GLY A 329 28.08 2.13 11.87
CA GLY A 329 29.51 2.40 11.84
C GLY A 329 30.29 1.40 12.69
N LEU A 330 29.93 1.28 13.96
CA LEU A 330 30.62 0.43 14.93
C LEU A 330 30.40 -1.06 14.65
N ARG A 331 29.15 -1.48 14.40
CA ARG A 331 28.78 -2.89 14.35
C ARG A 331 29.05 -3.56 13.00
N PHE A 332 29.03 -2.81 11.91
CA PHE A 332 29.13 -3.36 10.55
C PHE A 332 30.24 -2.72 9.72
N LYS A 333 30.32 -1.38 9.67
CA LYS A 333 31.29 -0.69 8.78
C LYS A 333 32.74 -0.92 9.20
N LEU A 334 33.07 -0.80 10.49
CA LEU A 334 34.43 -1.03 11.00
C LEU A 334 34.91 -2.47 10.75
N PRO A 335 34.15 -3.52 11.13
CA PRO A 335 34.51 -4.90 10.78
C PRO A 335 34.64 -5.12 9.27
N LEU A 336 33.77 -4.49 8.46
CA LEU A 336 33.84 -4.60 7.01
C LEU A 336 35.10 -3.95 6.42
N GLN A 337 35.56 -2.82 6.99
CA GLN A 337 36.82 -2.19 6.59
C GLN A 337 38.03 -3.08 6.93
N MET A 338 38.03 -3.69 8.12
CA MET A 338 39.04 -4.67 8.53
C MET A 338 39.05 -5.88 7.58
N LEU A 339 37.88 -6.41 7.25
CA LEU A 339 37.73 -7.51 6.29
C LEU A 339 38.21 -7.10 4.88
N GLY A 340 37.99 -5.83 4.50
CA GLY A 340 38.50 -5.26 3.25
C GLY A 340 40.02 -5.27 3.19
N LEU A 341 40.70 -4.87 4.27
CA LEU A 341 42.16 -4.95 4.36
C LEU A 341 42.65 -6.41 4.25
N LEU A 342 42.01 -7.33 4.98
CA LEU A 342 42.32 -8.76 4.92
C LEU A 342 42.06 -9.38 3.54
N SER A 343 41.10 -8.86 2.79
CA SER A 343 40.81 -9.32 1.43
C SER A 343 41.87 -8.91 0.41
N ILE A 344 42.63 -7.84 0.69
CA ILE A 344 43.77 -7.43 -0.14
C ILE A 344 44.98 -8.33 0.18
N THR A 345 45.22 -8.63 1.46
CA THR A 345 46.37 -9.44 1.88
C THR A 345 46.17 -10.94 1.65
N PHE A 346 44.95 -11.45 1.80
CA PHE A 346 44.60 -12.86 1.57
C PHE A 346 43.33 -12.98 0.70
N PRO A 347 43.42 -12.70 -0.61
CA PRO A 347 42.26 -12.64 -1.49
C PRO A 347 41.46 -13.94 -1.58
N SER A 348 42.15 -15.09 -1.63
CA SER A 348 41.51 -16.41 -1.74
C SER A 348 40.68 -16.80 -0.51
N GLN A 349 40.93 -16.19 0.65
CA GLN A 349 40.23 -16.51 1.91
C GLN A 349 39.12 -15.50 2.26
N PHE A 350 39.32 -14.21 1.95
CA PHE A 350 38.43 -13.14 2.41
C PHE A 350 37.83 -12.31 1.29
N GLY A 351 38.26 -12.46 0.03
CA GLY A 351 37.73 -11.73 -1.13
C GLY A 351 36.22 -11.84 -1.24
N ASP A 352 35.70 -13.06 -1.38
CA ASP A 352 34.27 -13.32 -1.55
C ASP A 352 33.45 -12.88 -0.33
N LYS A 353 33.97 -13.13 0.88
CA LYS A 353 33.32 -12.72 2.14
C LYS A 353 33.19 -11.20 2.22
N TYR A 354 34.25 -10.46 1.87
CA TYR A 354 34.22 -9.01 1.84
C TYR A 354 33.20 -8.49 0.83
N GLN A 355 33.24 -9.00 -0.41
CA GLN A 355 32.32 -8.56 -1.46
C GLN A 355 30.86 -8.80 -1.07
N HIS A 356 30.56 -9.98 -0.50
CA HIS A 356 29.24 -10.33 -0.01
C HIS A 356 28.75 -9.34 1.06
N HIS A 357 29.48 -9.19 2.16
CA HIS A 357 29.07 -8.30 3.25
C HIS A 357 29.04 -6.82 2.85
N ASN A 358 29.92 -6.39 1.94
CA ASN A 358 29.89 -5.02 1.41
C ASN A 358 28.63 -4.77 0.57
N ARG A 359 28.20 -5.76 -0.23
CA ARG A 359 26.94 -5.67 -0.99
C ARG A 359 25.73 -5.61 -0.06
N GLU A 360 25.68 -6.45 0.98
CA GLU A 360 24.63 -6.44 1.99
C GLU A 360 24.57 -5.09 2.72
N PHE A 361 25.71 -4.58 3.18
CA PHE A 361 25.79 -3.28 3.86
C PHE A 361 25.29 -2.14 2.97
N LYS A 362 25.74 -2.08 1.71
CA LYS A 362 25.29 -1.06 0.74
C LYS A 362 23.78 -1.16 0.49
N MET A 363 23.25 -2.37 0.36
CA MET A 363 21.82 -2.61 0.17
C MET A 363 21.00 -2.15 1.39
N ALA A 364 21.44 -2.50 2.60
CA ALA A 364 20.79 -2.07 3.86
C ALA A 364 20.76 -0.55 3.98
N MET A 365 21.88 0.13 3.74
CA MET A 365 21.96 1.60 3.77
C MET A 365 21.05 2.25 2.71
N ARG A 366 20.93 1.64 1.53
CA ARG A 366 20.02 2.12 0.47
C ARG A 366 18.56 2.01 0.89
N LEU A 367 18.16 0.87 1.45
CA LEU A 367 16.79 0.64 1.91
C LEU A 367 16.39 1.63 3.02
N VAL A 368 17.27 1.85 4.00
CA VAL A 368 17.01 2.80 5.08
C VAL A 368 16.81 4.21 4.54
N LYS A 369 17.61 4.65 3.57
CA LYS A 369 17.42 5.97 2.93
C LYS A 369 16.08 6.11 2.18
N ILE A 370 15.55 5.02 1.64
CA ILE A 370 14.26 5.00 0.94
C ILE A 370 13.11 5.09 1.94
N TYR A 371 13.22 4.38 3.06
CA TYR A 371 12.13 4.27 4.05
C TYR A 371 12.21 5.27 5.20
N GLU A 372 13.34 5.94 5.40
CA GLU A 372 13.54 6.96 6.45
C GLU A 372 12.37 7.96 6.57
N PRO A 373 11.88 8.58 5.47
CA PRO A 373 10.77 9.54 5.56
C PRO A 373 9.49 8.96 6.14
N TYR A 374 9.29 7.64 6.01
CA TYR A 374 8.13 6.92 6.54
C TYR A 374 8.36 6.40 7.96
N LEU A 375 9.54 5.84 8.24
CA LEU A 375 9.88 5.24 9.53
C LEU A 375 10.09 6.28 10.64
N LEU A 376 10.41 7.52 10.27
CA LEU A 376 10.54 8.65 11.18
C LEU A 376 9.37 9.64 11.05
N PHE A 377 8.34 9.29 10.29
CA PHE A 377 7.14 10.11 10.12
C PHE A 377 6.39 10.23 11.45
N LYS A 378 5.99 11.46 11.80
CA LYS A 378 5.25 11.78 13.03
C LYS A 378 3.88 12.40 12.75
N GLY A 379 3.39 12.25 11.52
CA GLY A 379 2.06 12.70 11.16
C GLY A 379 1.00 11.77 11.74
N ILE A 380 -0.14 12.34 12.09
CA ILE A 380 -1.35 11.64 12.47
C ILE A 380 -2.43 12.09 11.50
N PHE A 381 -3.13 11.15 10.87
CA PHE A 381 -4.14 11.46 9.87
C PHE A 381 -5.48 11.67 10.56
N ASP A 382 -6.03 12.88 10.46
CA ASP A 382 -7.40 13.17 10.87
C ASP A 382 -8.36 12.36 9.98
N ASP A 383 -9.44 11.83 10.57
CA ASP A 383 -10.47 11.03 9.89
C ASP A 383 -11.87 11.58 10.17
N LYS A 384 -11.99 12.88 10.48
CA LYS A 384 -13.23 13.53 10.89
C LYS A 384 -14.38 13.37 9.88
N ASN A 385 -14.12 13.50 8.59
CA ASN A 385 -15.13 13.32 7.54
C ASN A 385 -15.62 11.86 7.54
N LEU A 386 -14.69 10.90 7.61
CA LEU A 386 -15.04 9.47 7.67
C LEU A 386 -15.84 9.13 8.93
N GLU A 387 -15.46 9.69 10.07
CA GLU A 387 -16.19 9.51 11.33
C GLU A 387 -17.59 10.11 11.29
N THR A 388 -17.72 11.30 10.72
CA THR A 388 -19.02 11.96 10.56
C THR A 388 -19.95 11.09 9.70
N LEU A 389 -19.42 10.55 8.60
CA LEU A 389 -20.14 9.59 7.76
C LEU A 389 -20.48 8.29 8.52
N ARG A 390 -19.55 7.78 9.34
CA ARG A 390 -19.79 6.57 10.14
C ARG A 390 -20.93 6.78 11.14
N ILE A 391 -20.89 7.86 11.93
CA ILE A 391 -21.93 8.18 12.92
C ILE A 391 -23.28 8.37 12.23
N LYS A 392 -23.32 9.08 11.10
CA LYS A 392 -24.53 9.25 10.28
C LYS A 392 -25.09 7.91 9.81
N ASN A 393 -24.23 6.96 9.45
CA ASN A 393 -24.62 5.64 8.98
C ASN A 393 -25.10 4.72 10.12
N GLU A 394 -24.43 4.74 11.28
CA GLU A 394 -24.83 3.98 12.47
C GLU A 394 -26.17 4.46 13.05
N ALA A 395 -26.46 5.76 12.93
CA ALA A 395 -27.74 6.33 13.35
C ALA A 395 -28.91 5.98 12.42
N LYS A 396 -28.63 5.59 11.16
CA LYS A 396 -29.67 5.39 10.15
C LYS A 396 -30.13 3.94 10.01
N GLU A 397 -29.30 2.91 10.24
CA GLU A 397 -29.64 1.50 9.94
C GLU A 397 -28.88 0.47 10.80
N ARG A 398 -29.42 -0.75 10.94
CA ARG A 398 -28.68 -1.92 11.46
C ARG A 398 -27.64 -2.38 10.42
N ASN A 399 -26.35 -2.27 10.76
CA ASN A 399 -25.20 -3.15 10.45
C ASN A 399 -25.16 -4.05 9.18
N ASP A 400 -25.65 -3.64 8.00
CA ASP A 400 -25.55 -4.51 6.80
C ASP A 400 -24.19 -4.41 6.05
N ILE A 401 -23.48 -3.28 6.15
CA ILE A 401 -22.07 -3.20 5.78
C ILE A 401 -21.26 -3.31 7.07
N PRO A 402 -20.46 -4.38 7.27
CA PRO A 402 -19.44 -4.48 8.29
C PRO A 402 -18.67 -3.16 8.46
N GLY A 403 -18.54 -2.74 9.72
CA GLY A 403 -18.00 -1.43 10.04
C GLY A 403 -16.60 -1.20 9.47
N PHE A 404 -16.27 0.05 9.19
CA PHE A 404 -14.94 0.52 8.80
C PHE A 404 -14.29 1.35 9.91
N SER A 405 -14.68 1.11 11.16
CA SER A 405 -14.15 1.82 12.33
C SER A 405 -12.86 1.14 12.80
N PRO A 406 -11.72 1.85 12.84
CA PRO A 406 -10.50 1.27 13.39
C PRO A 406 -10.60 0.99 14.90
N LYS A 407 -11.58 1.56 15.63
CA LYS A 407 -11.73 1.38 17.09
C LYS A 407 -12.04 -0.06 17.51
N CYS A 408 -12.62 -0.88 16.62
CA CYS A 408 -12.91 -2.28 16.93
C CYS A 408 -11.71 -3.22 16.68
N VAL A 409 -10.59 -2.69 16.18
CA VAL A 409 -9.40 -3.48 15.87
C VAL A 409 -8.61 -3.77 17.14
N ASP A 410 -8.52 -5.04 17.51
CA ASP A 410 -7.50 -5.53 18.43
C ASP A 410 -6.21 -5.77 17.64
N TRP A 411 -5.24 -4.87 17.80
CA TRP A 411 -3.98 -4.93 17.08
C TRP A 411 -3.13 -6.15 17.42
N GLU A 412 -3.21 -6.70 18.65
CA GLU A 412 -2.45 -7.89 19.02
C GLU A 412 -2.93 -9.09 18.20
N ILE A 413 -4.26 -9.27 18.14
CA ILE A 413 -4.89 -10.37 17.42
C ILE A 413 -4.65 -10.21 15.92
N ILE A 414 -4.95 -9.03 15.36
CA ILE A 414 -4.88 -8.82 13.91
C ILE A 414 -3.45 -8.90 13.39
N LEU A 415 -2.47 -8.33 14.10
CA LEU A 415 -1.07 -8.47 13.69
C LEU A 415 -0.57 -9.90 13.87
N SER A 416 -1.02 -10.66 14.88
CA SER A 416 -0.65 -12.07 15.01
C SER A 416 -1.19 -12.92 13.85
N ILE A 417 -2.45 -12.70 13.45
CA ILE A 417 -3.05 -13.35 12.26
C ILE A 417 -2.28 -12.97 11.00
N HIS A 418 -2.00 -11.66 10.84
CA HIS A 418 -1.27 -11.13 9.70
C HIS A 418 0.14 -11.73 9.58
N ILE A 419 0.91 -11.75 10.68
CA ILE A 419 2.26 -12.34 10.73
C ILE A 419 2.20 -13.83 10.37
N SER A 420 1.20 -14.56 10.88
CA SER A 420 1.02 -15.98 10.60
C SER A 420 0.84 -16.25 9.11
N LEU A 421 -0.05 -15.50 8.46
CA LEU A 421 -0.37 -15.71 7.04
C LEU A 421 0.74 -15.19 6.12
N ALA A 422 1.37 -14.06 6.46
CA ALA A 422 2.57 -13.61 5.77
C ALA A 422 3.69 -14.67 5.79
N SER A 423 3.79 -15.44 6.88
CA SER A 423 4.77 -16.53 7.03
C SER A 423 4.45 -17.77 6.19
N LEU A 424 3.17 -18.03 5.86
CA LEU A 424 2.77 -19.13 4.97
C LEU A 424 3.15 -18.86 3.51
N HIS A 425 3.16 -17.60 3.07
CA HIS A 425 3.55 -17.22 1.71
C HIS A 425 5.06 -17.30 1.43
N THR A 426 5.88 -17.72 2.40
CA THR A 426 7.34 -17.81 2.28
C THR A 426 7.90 -19.19 1.96
N PHE A 427 7.04 -20.20 1.74
CA PHE A 427 7.42 -21.57 1.40
C PHE A 427 7.03 -21.94 -0.02
#